data_AF-A0A9P7UCK6-F1
#
_entry.id   AF-A0A9P7UCK6-F1
#
_cell.length_a   1.000
_cell.length_b   1.000
_cell.length_c   1.000
_cell.angle_alpha   90.00
_cell.angle_beta   90.00
_cell.angle_gamma   90.00
#
_symmetry.space_group_name_H-M   'P 1'
#
loop_
_entity.id
_entity.type
_entity.pdbx_description
1 polymer ?
#
loop_
_entity_poly.entity_id
_entity_poly.type
_entity_poly.pdbx_seq_one_letter_code
_entity_poly.pdbx_strand_id
1 'polypeptide(L)'
;MSNESEEDENIALAAEGRVEVIEGKFRELNIPLKFNYERIKAARADKMAKSLIHQGRDSVSTAWFAWCVDFNVWDYIHEKFAKHGDYETFPWIDLEPAVKPKTPEDASAWFNGLKDAIKQTYDLPALERKKLGLTLMRPEKYLVRDHDKVAARLREDTWNNVFPGRVPPHGIAFEVIVPSAVKMSSDLKWDLTHRTHHVPDRVKISTVGRVHRRGHFVMAMVLGYNRGVVDDPESRLILAKTYDIFLKWAVTIIITGRSMKLTRALKNFVLPQPNLDVGGEDTIMGGTGDEMELTREQLALCAEEFDVVPLTSVPDYAVFRLSEWLHREVGRTSAEDRCRLLREWCQLEDGKFHQNLEGMTREDLQKACHEAWMEKTDNWKETLDVTVWSWTEEVYWAKKIAEPFGA
;
A
#
# COMPACT_ATOMS: atom_id res chain seq x y z
N MET A 1 3.86 22.01 24.12
CA MET A 1 3.86 23.08 23.11
C MET A 1 5.26 23.57 22.75
N SER A 2 6.32 23.33 23.55
CA SER A 2 7.70 23.73 23.19
C SER A 2 8.42 22.80 22.19
N ASN A 3 8.09 21.51 22.15
CA ASN A 3 8.82 20.55 21.32
C ASN A 3 8.44 20.57 19.82
N GLU A 4 7.21 20.96 19.48
CA GLU A 4 6.77 21.00 18.06
C GLU A 4 7.43 22.17 17.32
N SER A 5 7.61 23.32 17.97
CA SER A 5 8.34 24.46 17.38
C SER A 5 9.82 24.16 17.20
N GLU A 6 10.44 23.46 18.15
CA GLU A 6 11.85 23.06 18.07
C GLU A 6 12.09 21.99 16.99
N GLU A 7 11.16 21.03 16.81
CA GLU A 7 11.23 20.05 15.71
C GLU A 7 11.07 20.74 14.35
N ASP A 8 10.11 21.66 14.21
CA ASP A 8 9.90 22.42 12.98
C ASP A 8 11.12 23.31 12.62
N GLU A 9 11.74 23.97 13.61
CA GLU A 9 12.96 24.76 13.43
C GLU A 9 14.15 23.89 12.98
N ASN A 10 14.35 22.73 13.61
CA ASN A 10 15.40 21.78 13.22
C ASN A 10 15.18 21.21 11.81
N ILE A 11 13.93 20.96 11.42
CA ILE A 11 13.58 20.53 10.05
C ILE A 11 13.92 21.62 9.03
N ALA A 12 13.63 22.88 9.34
CA ALA A 12 13.91 24.02 8.45
C ALA A 12 15.42 24.21 8.26
N LEU A 13 16.20 24.23 9.34
CA LEU A 13 17.67 24.32 9.29
C LEU A 13 18.29 23.15 8.53
N ALA A 14 17.79 21.93 8.76
CA ALA A 14 18.24 20.76 8.02
C ALA A 14 17.98 20.91 6.51
N ALA A 15 16.83 21.49 6.12
CA ALA A 15 16.46 21.66 4.72
C ALA A 15 17.44 22.54 3.94
N GLU A 16 17.98 23.59 4.56
CA GLU A 16 18.97 24.48 3.94
C GLU A 16 20.28 23.75 3.61
N GLY A 17 20.73 22.84 4.47
CA GLY A 17 21.97 22.08 4.30
C GLY A 17 21.86 20.82 3.43
N ARG A 18 20.65 20.31 3.16
CA ARG A 18 20.48 19.01 2.48
C ARG A 18 21.11 18.95 1.10
N VAL A 19 20.90 19.99 0.29
CA VAL A 19 21.37 20.02 -1.10
C VAL A 19 22.89 19.96 -1.15
N GLU A 20 23.57 20.78 -0.35
CA GLU A 20 25.04 20.84 -0.33
C GLU A 20 25.66 19.50 0.07
N VAL A 21 25.12 18.83 1.09
CA VAL A 21 25.60 17.52 1.55
C VAL A 21 25.38 16.43 0.50
N ILE A 22 24.20 16.40 -0.13
CA ILE A 22 23.91 15.42 -1.19
C ILE A 22 24.84 15.66 -2.38
N GLU A 23 25.00 16.90 -2.83
CA GLU A 23 25.94 17.22 -3.90
C GLU A 23 27.39 16.91 -3.54
N GLY A 24 27.77 17.14 -2.28
CA GLY A 24 29.04 16.69 -1.71
C GLY A 24 29.24 15.19 -1.87
N LYS A 25 28.23 14.40 -1.52
CA LYS A 25 28.25 12.94 -1.65
C LYS A 25 28.32 12.48 -3.11
N PHE A 26 27.70 13.20 -4.06
CA PHE A 26 27.87 12.92 -5.49
C PHE A 26 29.32 13.07 -5.94
N ARG A 27 30.03 14.09 -5.44
CA ARG A 27 31.45 14.31 -5.72
C ARG A 27 32.31 13.22 -5.08
N GLU A 28 32.04 12.90 -3.83
CA GLU A 28 32.74 11.85 -3.06
C GLU A 28 32.65 10.48 -3.74
N LEU A 29 31.45 10.07 -4.17
CA LEU A 29 31.20 8.80 -4.85
C LEU A 29 31.65 8.79 -6.33
N ASN A 30 32.23 9.89 -6.82
CA ASN A 30 32.68 10.05 -8.21
C ASN A 30 31.59 9.67 -9.24
N ILE A 31 30.35 10.12 -9.00
CA ILE A 31 29.20 9.75 -9.82
C ILE A 31 29.37 10.31 -11.25
N PRO A 32 29.17 9.51 -12.30
CA PRO A 32 29.33 9.99 -13.68
C PRO A 32 28.40 11.16 -14.01
N LEU A 33 28.89 12.18 -14.72
CA LEU A 33 28.15 13.41 -15.06
C LEU A 33 26.78 13.19 -15.72
N LYS A 34 26.59 12.07 -16.43
CA LYS A 34 25.29 11.68 -17.01
C LYS A 34 24.19 11.47 -15.96
N PHE A 35 24.58 11.27 -14.70
CA PHE A 35 23.77 11.09 -13.51
C PHE A 35 23.93 12.29 -12.55
N ASN A 36 23.88 13.53 -13.05
CA ASN A 36 23.95 14.70 -12.18
C ASN A 36 22.77 14.77 -11.19
N TYR A 37 22.96 15.53 -10.10
CA TYR A 37 22.01 15.65 -9.00
C TYR A 37 20.62 16.05 -9.47
N GLU A 38 20.50 17.14 -10.25
CA GLU A 38 19.21 17.65 -10.72
C GLU A 38 18.43 16.64 -11.58
N ARG A 39 19.12 15.88 -12.45
CA ARG A 39 18.48 14.84 -13.26
C ARG A 39 17.96 13.69 -12.40
N ILE A 40 18.75 13.24 -11.43
CA ILE A 40 18.32 12.19 -10.50
C ILE A 40 17.16 12.69 -9.65
N LYS A 41 17.27 13.91 -9.09
CA LYS A 41 16.25 14.56 -8.29
C LYS A 41 14.91 14.66 -9.03
N ALA A 42 14.91 15.16 -10.26
CA ALA A 42 13.71 15.23 -11.09
C ALA A 42 13.10 13.84 -11.36
N ALA A 43 13.93 12.85 -11.69
CA ALA A 43 13.46 11.48 -11.93
C ALA A 43 12.88 10.83 -10.65
N ARG A 44 13.47 11.11 -9.48
CA ARG A 44 12.96 10.63 -8.19
C ARG A 44 11.67 11.33 -7.79
N ALA A 45 11.55 12.63 -8.05
CA ALA A 45 10.33 13.40 -7.85
C ALA A 45 9.17 12.87 -8.71
N ASP A 46 9.39 12.61 -10.00
CA ASP A 46 8.38 12.00 -10.88
C ASP A 46 7.96 10.60 -10.39
N LYS A 47 8.93 9.73 -10.06
CA LYS A 47 8.65 8.39 -9.51
C LYS A 47 7.87 8.47 -8.19
N MET A 48 8.18 9.46 -7.35
CA MET A 48 7.52 9.69 -6.08
C MET A 48 6.09 10.22 -6.28
N ALA A 49 5.88 11.19 -7.17
CA ALA A 49 4.56 11.70 -7.51
C ALA A 49 3.66 10.56 -8.02
N LYS A 50 4.15 9.73 -8.94
CA LYS A 50 3.43 8.51 -9.38
C LYS A 50 3.08 7.59 -8.21
N SER A 51 3.98 7.42 -7.24
CA SER A 51 3.70 6.65 -6.01
C SER A 51 2.52 7.22 -5.22
N LEU A 52 2.55 8.52 -4.97
CA LEU A 52 1.59 9.20 -4.11
C LEU A 52 0.20 9.20 -4.73
N ILE A 53 0.11 9.34 -6.06
CA ILE A 53 -1.17 9.19 -6.78
C ILE A 53 -1.69 7.75 -6.66
N HIS A 54 -0.82 6.72 -6.65
CA HIS A 54 -1.27 5.34 -6.42
C HIS A 54 -1.72 5.12 -4.98
N GLN A 55 -1.16 5.86 -4.02
CA GLN A 55 -1.56 5.85 -2.61
C GLN A 55 -2.75 6.76 -2.31
N GLY A 56 -3.39 7.35 -3.33
CA GLY A 56 -4.60 8.17 -3.16
C GLY A 56 -4.32 9.51 -2.49
N ARG A 57 -3.08 10.00 -2.52
CA ARG A 57 -2.74 11.31 -1.93
C ARG A 57 -3.10 12.43 -2.89
N ASP A 58 -4.00 13.29 -2.45
CA ASP A 58 -4.37 14.49 -3.20
C ASP A 58 -3.41 15.66 -3.01
N SER A 59 -2.77 15.76 -1.84
CA SER A 59 -1.79 16.79 -1.51
C SER A 59 -0.80 16.27 -0.47
N VAL A 60 0.40 16.85 -0.44
CA VAL A 60 1.45 16.60 0.56
C VAL A 60 2.16 17.91 0.91
N SER A 61 2.80 17.98 2.08
CA SER A 61 3.54 19.17 2.49
C SER A 61 4.78 19.39 1.63
N THR A 62 5.14 20.65 1.41
CA THR A 62 6.34 21.06 0.66
C THR A 62 7.60 20.51 1.31
N ALA A 63 7.71 20.67 2.63
CA ALA A 63 8.86 20.21 3.40
C ALA A 63 9.05 18.69 3.27
N TRP A 64 7.97 17.92 3.44
CA TRP A 64 8.05 16.46 3.35
C TRP A 64 8.36 15.98 1.93
N PHE A 65 7.73 16.57 0.90
CA PHE A 65 7.98 16.14 -0.47
C PHE A 65 9.44 16.37 -0.88
N ALA A 66 10.01 17.53 -0.54
CA ALA A 66 11.42 17.83 -0.78
C ALA A 66 12.33 16.85 -0.02
N TRP A 67 12.09 16.66 1.29
CA TRP A 67 12.84 15.72 2.11
C TRP A 67 12.79 14.29 1.54
N CYS A 68 11.63 13.82 1.11
CA CYS A 68 11.47 12.46 0.59
C CYS A 68 12.15 12.28 -0.77
N VAL A 69 12.14 13.31 -1.62
CA VAL A 69 12.90 13.29 -2.88
C VAL A 69 14.39 13.19 -2.57
N ASP A 70 14.90 14.03 -1.68
CA ASP A 70 16.31 14.03 -1.25
C ASP A 70 16.74 12.67 -0.65
N PHE A 71 15.91 12.10 0.23
CA PHE A 71 16.10 10.76 0.77
C PHE A 71 16.19 9.70 -0.34
N ASN A 72 15.27 9.74 -1.32
CA ASN A 72 15.29 8.81 -2.44
C ASN A 72 16.47 9.02 -3.41
N VAL A 73 17.00 10.24 -3.50
CA VAL A 73 18.26 10.52 -4.21
C VAL A 73 19.41 9.86 -3.47
N TRP A 74 19.51 10.09 -2.16
CA TRP A 74 20.55 9.52 -1.30
C TRP A 74 20.57 8.00 -1.35
N ASP A 75 19.42 7.36 -1.15
CA ASP A 75 19.28 5.90 -1.21
C ASP A 75 19.73 5.36 -2.58
N TYR A 76 19.29 6.00 -3.66
CA TYR A 76 19.66 5.57 -5.01
C TYR A 76 21.15 5.66 -5.29
N ILE A 77 21.81 6.76 -4.88
CA ILE A 77 23.24 6.91 -5.16
C ILE A 77 24.08 5.90 -4.39
N HIS A 78 23.69 5.58 -3.15
CA HIS A 78 24.38 4.54 -2.38
C HIS A 78 24.11 3.16 -2.95
N GLU A 79 22.87 2.83 -3.30
CA GLU A 79 22.51 1.54 -3.91
C GLU A 79 23.28 1.29 -5.23
N LYS A 80 23.55 2.34 -6.02
CA LYS A 80 24.17 2.20 -7.34
C LYS A 80 25.68 2.43 -7.38
N PHE A 81 26.22 3.26 -6.50
CA PHE A 81 27.60 3.73 -6.62
C PHE A 81 28.45 3.50 -5.37
N ALA A 82 27.87 3.25 -4.19
CA ALA A 82 28.66 2.88 -3.02
C ALA A 82 29.26 1.47 -3.20
N LYS A 83 30.55 1.32 -2.92
CA LYS A 83 31.25 0.04 -2.97
C LYS A 83 31.24 -0.61 -1.58
N HIS A 84 31.33 -1.94 -1.54
CA HIS A 84 31.68 -2.74 -0.35
C HIS A 84 31.05 -2.35 1.01
N GLY A 85 29.77 -1.99 1.04
CA GLY A 85 29.07 -1.74 2.32
C GLY A 85 29.20 -0.32 2.86
N ASP A 86 29.73 0.62 2.08
CA ASP A 86 29.73 2.07 2.38
C ASP A 86 28.33 2.70 2.23
N TYR A 87 27.27 1.95 2.54
CA TYR A 87 25.92 2.48 2.55
C TYR A 87 25.74 3.35 3.79
N GLU A 88 25.73 4.66 3.60
CA GLU A 88 25.51 5.59 4.70
C GLU A 88 24.03 5.85 4.94
N THR A 89 23.69 6.00 6.21
CA THR A 89 22.34 6.42 6.60
C THR A 89 22.10 7.84 6.15
N PHE A 90 20.90 8.13 5.65
CA PHE A 90 20.52 9.50 5.33
C PHE A 90 20.62 10.36 6.59
N PRO A 91 21.43 11.45 6.61
CA PRO A 91 21.76 12.17 7.84
C PRO A 91 20.55 12.70 8.61
N TRP A 92 19.43 12.93 7.91
CA TRP A 92 18.20 13.49 8.47
C TRP A 92 17.06 12.47 8.51
N ILE A 93 17.37 11.17 8.62
CA ILE A 93 16.36 10.11 8.69
C ILE A 93 15.37 10.31 9.83
N ASP A 94 15.83 10.82 10.98
CA ASP A 94 15.00 11.09 12.16
C ASP A 94 14.26 12.44 12.11
N LEU A 95 14.52 13.28 11.09
CA LEU A 95 13.84 14.56 10.86
C LEU A 95 12.88 14.48 9.66
N GLU A 96 12.18 13.35 9.49
CA GLU A 96 11.12 13.21 8.47
C GLU A 96 9.95 14.17 8.79
N PRO A 97 9.63 15.15 7.93
CA PRO A 97 8.53 16.08 8.18
C PRO A 97 7.15 15.39 8.12
N ALA A 98 6.09 16.09 8.53
CA ALA A 98 4.74 15.55 8.37
C ALA A 98 4.31 15.50 6.89
N VAL A 99 3.77 14.36 6.45
CA VAL A 99 3.29 14.16 5.07
C VAL A 99 2.16 15.14 4.72
N LYS A 100 1.22 15.35 5.65
CA LYS A 100 0.04 16.19 5.44
C LYS A 100 0.41 17.67 5.66
N PRO A 101 0.03 18.59 4.74
CA PRO A 101 0.17 20.03 4.97
C PRO A 101 -0.58 20.47 6.24
N LYS A 102 -0.03 21.42 7.02
CA LYS A 102 -0.74 22.00 8.16
C LYS A 102 -1.76 23.03 7.67
N THR A 103 -1.38 23.82 6.65
CA THR A 103 -2.29 24.74 5.94
C THR A 103 -2.26 24.50 4.42
N PRO A 104 -3.21 25.06 3.64
CA PRO A 104 -3.17 24.98 2.18
C PRO A 104 -1.91 25.58 1.55
N GLU A 105 -1.32 26.59 2.17
CA GLU A 105 -0.10 27.26 1.71
C GLU A 105 1.14 26.37 1.85
N ASP A 106 1.13 25.45 2.82
CA ASP A 106 2.19 24.46 3.01
C ASP A 106 2.19 23.36 1.93
N ALA A 107 1.14 23.27 1.11
CA ALA A 107 1.00 22.24 0.09
C ALA A 107 2.09 22.36 -0.99
N SER A 108 2.68 21.23 -1.36
CA SER A 108 3.76 21.18 -2.34
C SER A 108 3.26 21.54 -3.74
N ALA A 109 3.58 22.77 -4.18
CA ALA A 109 3.37 23.20 -5.56
C ALA A 109 4.10 22.28 -6.55
N TRP A 110 5.28 21.77 -6.18
CA TRP A 110 6.06 20.84 -7.00
C TRP A 110 5.34 19.51 -7.20
N PHE A 111 4.85 18.88 -6.12
CA PHE A 111 4.05 17.67 -6.24
C PHE A 111 2.77 17.93 -7.03
N ASN A 112 2.05 19.01 -6.75
CA ASN A 112 0.80 19.33 -7.43
C ASN A 112 0.99 19.51 -8.95
N GLY A 113 2.03 20.24 -9.38
CA GLY A 113 2.35 20.37 -10.81
C GLY A 113 2.67 19.03 -11.48
N LEU A 114 3.45 18.16 -10.82
CA LEU A 114 3.73 16.81 -11.32
C LEU A 114 2.45 15.95 -11.35
N LYS A 115 1.65 16.01 -10.29
CA LYS A 115 0.40 15.27 -10.15
C LYS A 115 -0.56 15.60 -11.29
N ASP A 116 -0.73 16.87 -11.60
CA ASP A 116 -1.65 17.32 -12.64
C ASP A 116 -1.17 16.85 -14.02
N ALA A 117 0.12 16.99 -14.32
CA ALA A 117 0.70 16.48 -15.57
C ALA A 117 0.56 14.94 -15.71
N ILE A 118 0.76 14.20 -14.62
CA ILE A 118 0.60 12.74 -14.61
C ILE A 118 -0.89 12.36 -14.78
N LYS A 119 -1.80 13.03 -14.06
CA LYS A 119 -3.25 12.76 -14.13
C LYS A 119 -3.80 13.05 -15.53
N GLN A 120 -3.36 14.12 -16.19
CA GLN A 120 -3.70 14.38 -17.60
C GLN A 120 -3.39 13.18 -18.50
N THR A 121 -2.28 12.48 -18.26
CA THR A 121 -1.93 11.26 -19.02
C THR A 121 -2.74 10.04 -18.57
N TYR A 122 -3.07 9.92 -17.29
CA TYR A 122 -3.83 8.78 -16.74
C TYR A 122 -5.31 8.82 -17.09
N ASP A 123 -5.89 10.01 -17.22
CA ASP A 123 -7.32 10.22 -17.41
C ASP A 123 -7.74 10.29 -18.88
N LEU A 124 -6.78 10.15 -19.82
CA LEU A 124 -7.04 10.02 -21.25
C LEU A 124 -7.99 8.84 -21.53
N PRO A 125 -9.01 9.02 -22.40
CA PRO A 125 -9.88 7.93 -22.85
C PRO A 125 -9.09 6.78 -23.49
N ALA A 126 -9.58 5.56 -23.37
CA ALA A 126 -8.84 4.35 -23.77
C ALA A 126 -8.44 4.35 -25.26
N LEU A 127 -9.29 4.86 -26.15
CA LEU A 127 -8.97 4.99 -27.58
C LEU A 127 -7.83 5.98 -27.84
N GLU A 128 -7.75 7.07 -27.08
CA GLU A 128 -6.65 8.04 -27.19
C GLU A 128 -5.35 7.46 -26.63
N ARG A 129 -5.43 6.76 -25.49
CA ARG A 129 -4.29 6.00 -24.95
C ARG A 129 -3.71 5.04 -25.98
N LYS A 130 -4.57 4.29 -26.69
CA LYS A 130 -4.17 3.37 -27.76
C LYS A 130 -3.47 4.11 -28.91
N LYS A 131 -4.01 5.26 -29.36
CA LYS A 131 -3.38 6.08 -30.42
C LYS A 131 -1.98 6.57 -30.03
N LEU A 132 -1.76 6.87 -28.75
CA LEU A 132 -0.48 7.32 -28.21
C LEU A 132 0.47 6.19 -27.82
N GLY A 133 0.10 4.92 -28.06
CA GLY A 133 0.91 3.76 -27.68
C GLY A 133 1.06 3.58 -26.16
N LEU A 134 0.13 4.14 -25.37
CA LEU A 134 0.10 3.96 -23.92
C LEU A 134 -0.61 2.65 -23.55
N THR A 135 -0.31 2.13 -22.37
CA THR A 135 -1.01 0.96 -21.82
C THR A 135 -2.51 1.26 -21.68
N LEU A 136 -3.36 0.27 -21.98
CA LEU A 136 -4.82 0.42 -21.92
C LEU A 136 -5.28 0.96 -20.56
N MET A 137 -4.82 0.31 -19.50
CA MET A 137 -5.05 0.72 -18.12
C MET A 137 -3.90 1.55 -17.58
N ARG A 138 -4.17 2.31 -16.52
CA ARG A 138 -3.15 3.03 -15.76
C ARG A 138 -2.04 2.06 -15.31
N PRO A 139 -0.74 2.39 -15.52
CA PRO A 139 0.38 1.62 -15.00
C PRO A 139 0.31 1.56 -13.48
N GLU A 140 0.56 0.39 -12.89
CA GLU A 140 0.55 0.20 -11.44
C GLU A 140 1.95 -0.02 -10.88
N LYS A 141 2.10 0.21 -9.57
CA LYS A 141 3.26 -0.31 -8.85
C LYS A 141 3.09 -1.79 -8.57
N TYR A 142 4.20 -2.51 -8.43
CA TYR A 142 4.18 -3.89 -7.96
C TYR A 142 3.55 -3.97 -6.55
N LEU A 143 2.60 -4.88 -6.40
CA LEU A 143 1.84 -5.15 -5.19
C LEU A 143 2.28 -6.51 -4.63
N VAL A 144 3.00 -6.48 -3.52
CA VAL A 144 3.38 -7.71 -2.80
C VAL A 144 2.14 -8.23 -2.06
N ARG A 145 1.45 -9.26 -2.58
CA ARG A 145 0.18 -9.72 -2.00
C ARG A 145 0.34 -10.65 -0.80
N ASP A 146 1.22 -11.63 -0.92
CA ASP A 146 1.55 -12.53 0.18
C ASP A 146 2.94 -13.15 -0.05
N HIS A 147 3.63 -13.48 1.03
CA HIS A 147 4.99 -14.02 0.97
C HIS A 147 5.01 -15.56 0.97
N ASP A 148 3.98 -16.23 1.54
CA ASP A 148 3.92 -17.69 1.67
C ASP A 148 2.51 -18.23 2.00
N LYS A 149 1.94 -19.10 1.15
CA LYS A 149 0.62 -19.73 1.36
C LYS A 149 0.58 -20.71 2.54
N VAL A 150 1.69 -21.36 2.87
CA VAL A 150 1.79 -22.26 4.03
C VAL A 150 1.73 -21.44 5.31
N ALA A 151 2.44 -20.31 5.33
CA ALA A 151 2.37 -19.37 6.45
C ALA A 151 0.96 -18.76 6.60
N ALA A 152 0.26 -18.50 5.50
CA ALA A 152 -1.13 -18.00 5.54
C ALA A 152 -2.08 -18.99 6.25
N ARG A 153 -2.04 -20.28 5.89
CA ARG A 153 -2.86 -21.32 6.55
C ARG A 153 -2.54 -21.44 8.03
N LEU A 154 -1.26 -21.50 8.39
CA LEU A 154 -0.84 -21.58 9.78
C LEU A 154 -1.32 -20.38 10.61
N ARG A 155 -1.36 -19.18 10.01
CA ARG A 155 -1.93 -17.98 10.66
C ARG A 155 -3.42 -18.10 10.88
N GLU A 156 -4.18 -18.59 9.90
CA GLU A 156 -5.62 -18.84 10.05
C GLU A 156 -5.91 -19.88 11.13
N ASP A 157 -5.17 -20.99 11.14
CA ASP A 157 -5.27 -22.01 12.18
C ASP A 157 -4.95 -21.43 13.56
N THR A 158 -3.86 -20.66 13.68
CA THR A 158 -3.49 -19.98 14.92
C THR A 158 -4.58 -19.01 15.38
N TRP A 159 -5.18 -18.26 14.45
CA TRP A 159 -6.26 -17.32 14.76
C TRP A 159 -7.47 -18.06 15.32
N ASN A 160 -7.89 -19.15 14.68
CA ASN A 160 -9.03 -19.94 15.12
C ASN A 160 -8.80 -20.58 16.50
N ASN A 161 -7.55 -20.92 16.84
CA ASN A 161 -7.19 -21.42 18.16
C ASN A 161 -7.24 -20.33 19.24
N VAL A 162 -6.75 -19.11 18.96
CA VAL A 162 -6.67 -18.05 19.98
C VAL A 162 -7.97 -17.23 20.09
N PHE A 163 -8.70 -17.09 18.99
CA PHE A 163 -9.90 -16.29 18.85
C PHE A 163 -11.05 -17.10 18.25
N PRO A 164 -11.49 -18.20 18.91
CA PRO A 164 -12.49 -19.10 18.35
C PRO A 164 -13.78 -18.38 18.00
N GLY A 165 -14.26 -18.59 16.77
CA GLY A 165 -15.50 -18.00 16.24
C GLY A 165 -15.41 -16.51 15.88
N ARG A 166 -14.25 -15.85 16.00
CA ARG A 166 -14.08 -14.46 15.61
C ARG A 166 -13.61 -14.35 14.16
N VAL A 167 -14.19 -13.43 13.40
CA VAL A 167 -13.71 -13.07 12.06
C VAL A 167 -12.52 -12.10 12.22
N PRO A 168 -11.41 -12.29 11.47
CA PRO A 168 -10.32 -11.31 11.46
C PRO A 168 -10.82 -9.91 11.08
N PRO A 169 -10.39 -8.84 11.78
CA PRO A 169 -10.88 -7.47 11.55
C PRO A 169 -10.78 -6.96 10.11
N HIS A 170 -9.82 -7.48 9.33
CA HIS A 170 -9.60 -7.10 7.92
C HIS A 170 -9.75 -8.29 6.96
N GLY A 171 -10.46 -9.34 7.39
CA GLY A 171 -10.65 -10.58 6.62
C GLY A 171 -9.40 -11.47 6.52
N ILE A 172 -8.24 -11.00 6.97
CA ILE A 172 -6.98 -11.76 7.00
C ILE A 172 -6.46 -11.83 8.44
N ALA A 173 -6.14 -13.04 8.90
CA ALA A 173 -5.62 -13.31 10.23
C ALA A 173 -4.29 -12.58 10.49
N PHE A 174 -4.19 -11.91 11.63
CA PHE A 174 -2.97 -11.21 12.11
C PHE A 174 -2.42 -10.15 11.14
N GLU A 175 -3.30 -9.51 10.37
CA GLU A 175 -2.96 -8.40 9.49
C GLU A 175 -3.37 -7.06 10.12
N VAL A 176 -2.52 -6.05 10.00
CA VAL A 176 -2.79 -4.68 10.45
C VAL A 176 -2.47 -3.71 9.32
N ILE A 177 -3.46 -2.92 8.88
CA ILE A 177 -3.23 -1.87 7.88
C ILE A 177 -2.38 -0.77 8.51
N VAL A 178 -1.35 -0.32 7.79
CA VAL A 178 -0.49 0.79 8.22
C VAL A 178 -1.24 2.11 8.00
N PRO A 179 -1.53 2.89 9.05
CA PRO A 179 -2.28 4.14 8.91
C PRO A 179 -1.60 5.15 7.99
N SER A 180 -2.41 5.94 7.30
CA SER A 180 -1.90 6.95 6.37
C SER A 180 -1.06 8.05 7.04
N ALA A 181 -1.20 8.28 8.35
CA ALA A 181 -0.42 9.28 9.08
C ALA A 181 0.99 8.82 9.50
N VAL A 182 1.35 7.55 9.30
CA VAL A 182 2.67 7.02 9.67
C VAL A 182 3.78 7.65 8.82
N LYS A 183 4.85 8.11 9.47
CA LYS A 183 6.14 8.46 8.85
C LYS A 183 6.82 7.17 8.38
N MET A 184 6.54 6.77 7.14
CA MET A 184 6.91 5.45 6.63
C MET A 184 8.41 5.17 6.65
N SER A 185 9.25 6.20 6.47
CA SER A 185 10.69 6.02 6.38
C SER A 185 11.29 5.93 7.79
N SER A 186 11.02 6.93 8.64
CA SER A 186 11.63 7.04 9.97
C SER A 186 10.98 6.12 11.02
N ASP A 187 9.66 6.02 11.03
CA ASP A 187 8.91 5.44 12.17
C ASP A 187 8.50 3.98 11.94
N LEU A 188 8.53 3.53 10.69
CA LEU A 188 8.23 2.15 10.34
C LEU A 188 9.43 1.42 9.73
N LYS A 189 9.87 1.80 8.52
CA LYS A 189 10.90 1.03 7.80
C LYS A 189 12.24 1.04 8.52
N TRP A 190 12.71 2.22 8.92
CA TRP A 190 13.96 2.36 9.67
C TRP A 190 13.87 1.67 11.04
N ASP A 191 12.76 1.89 11.75
CA ASP A 191 12.49 1.30 13.06
C ASP A 191 12.49 -0.24 13.02
N LEU A 192 11.84 -0.84 12.02
CA LEU A 192 11.82 -2.30 11.82
C LEU A 192 13.16 -2.89 11.41
N THR A 193 13.99 -2.16 10.65
CA THR A 193 15.24 -2.70 10.10
C THR A 193 16.42 -2.60 11.06
N HIS A 194 16.47 -1.55 11.89
CA HIS A 194 17.64 -1.25 12.71
C HIS A 194 17.42 -1.49 14.22
N ARG A 195 16.20 -1.78 14.68
CA ARG A 195 15.86 -1.88 16.12
C ARG A 195 15.07 -3.15 16.48
N THR A 196 15.40 -4.29 15.88
CA THR A 196 14.85 -5.65 16.17
C THR A 196 15.16 -6.18 17.58
N HIS A 197 15.03 -5.36 18.63
CA HIS A 197 15.20 -5.78 20.02
C HIS A 197 13.87 -5.83 20.81
N HIS A 198 12.77 -5.35 20.24
CA HIS A 198 11.48 -5.29 20.95
C HIS A 198 10.35 -6.14 20.34
N VAL A 199 10.56 -6.68 19.13
CA VAL A 199 9.65 -7.70 18.58
C VAL A 199 10.08 -9.04 19.17
N PRO A 200 9.17 -9.84 19.76
CA PRO A 200 9.55 -11.15 20.29
C PRO A 200 10.20 -12.04 19.22
N ASP A 201 11.27 -12.76 19.58
CA ASP A 201 12.05 -13.60 18.63
C ASP A 201 11.23 -14.67 17.91
N ARG A 202 10.05 -15.01 18.44
CA ARG A 202 9.12 -15.96 17.81
C ARG A 202 8.28 -15.34 16.69
N VAL A 203 8.17 -14.02 16.63
CA VAL A 203 7.29 -13.29 15.71
C VAL A 203 8.08 -12.72 14.53
N LYS A 204 7.60 -13.04 13.33
CA LYS A 204 8.03 -12.44 12.08
C LYS A 204 7.04 -11.37 11.65
N ILE A 205 7.55 -10.23 11.19
CA ILE A 205 6.75 -9.19 10.55
C ILE A 205 7.10 -9.19 9.07
N SER A 206 6.07 -9.26 8.24
CA SER A 206 6.19 -9.09 6.79
C SER A 206 5.32 -7.92 6.33
N THR A 207 5.75 -7.19 5.31
CA THR A 207 4.92 -6.12 4.74
C THR A 207 4.33 -6.57 3.41
N VAL A 208 3.04 -6.32 3.23
CA VAL A 208 2.28 -6.61 2.01
C VAL A 208 1.55 -5.36 1.54
N GLY A 209 1.13 -5.35 0.28
CA GLY A 209 0.29 -4.33 -0.30
C GLY A 209 -1.18 -4.76 -0.33
N ARG A 210 -2.07 -3.81 -0.05
CA ARG A 210 -3.52 -3.95 -0.18
C ARG A 210 -4.08 -2.80 -1.01
N VAL A 211 -5.34 -2.91 -1.39
CA VAL A 211 -6.06 -1.84 -2.09
C VAL A 211 -7.19 -1.39 -1.20
N HIS A 212 -7.17 -0.12 -0.82
CA HIS A 212 -8.28 0.54 -0.15
C HIS A 212 -9.50 0.54 -1.07
N ARG A 213 -10.71 0.53 -0.51
CA ARG A 213 -11.97 0.53 -1.30
C ARG A 213 -12.15 1.74 -2.22
N ARG A 214 -11.35 2.78 -2.00
CA ARG A 214 -11.22 3.98 -2.85
C ARG A 214 -10.27 3.78 -4.04
N GLY A 215 -9.77 2.57 -4.26
CA GLY A 215 -8.90 2.20 -5.39
C GLY A 215 -7.44 2.62 -5.26
N HIS A 216 -6.98 2.99 -4.07
CA HIS A 216 -5.58 3.34 -3.82
C HIS A 216 -4.83 2.27 -3.02
N PHE A 217 -3.52 2.20 -3.21
CA PHE A 217 -2.67 1.19 -2.58
C PHE A 217 -2.29 1.61 -1.17
N VAL A 218 -2.45 0.68 -0.23
CA VAL A 218 -2.05 0.82 1.17
C VAL A 218 -1.09 -0.31 1.54
N MET A 219 -0.28 -0.08 2.58
CA MET A 219 0.60 -1.11 3.12
C MET A 219 -0.09 -1.78 4.30
N ALA A 220 0.09 -3.08 4.44
CA ALA A 220 -0.30 -3.82 5.64
C ALA A 220 0.91 -4.56 6.22
N MET A 221 0.93 -4.69 7.54
CA MET A 221 1.83 -5.56 8.27
C MET A 221 1.14 -6.88 8.55
N VAL A 222 1.83 -7.97 8.23
CA VAL A 222 1.38 -9.34 8.48
C VAL A 222 2.30 -9.93 9.54
N LEU A 223 1.72 -10.32 10.67
CA LEU A 223 2.43 -11.00 11.73
C LEU A 223 2.28 -12.50 11.57
N GLY A 224 3.38 -13.23 11.73
CA GLY A 224 3.41 -14.68 11.73
C GLY A 224 4.59 -15.20 12.54
N TYR A 225 4.94 -16.46 12.36
CA TYR A 225 6.08 -17.06 13.06
C TYR A 225 7.40 -16.87 12.31
N ASN A 226 8.48 -16.71 13.07
CA ASN A 226 9.83 -16.86 12.53
C ASN A 226 10.10 -18.31 12.11
N ARG A 227 11.05 -18.49 11.19
CA ARG A 227 11.39 -19.81 10.67
C ARG A 227 11.88 -20.72 11.81
N GLY A 228 11.27 -21.91 11.93
CA GLY A 228 11.66 -22.92 12.92
C GLY A 228 10.98 -22.77 14.28
N VAL A 229 10.12 -21.77 14.48
CA VAL A 229 9.25 -21.67 15.66
C VAL A 229 8.19 -22.78 15.60
N VAL A 230 8.03 -23.51 16.70
CA VAL A 230 6.98 -24.52 16.87
C VAL A 230 5.68 -23.81 17.21
N ASP A 231 4.58 -24.22 16.56
CA ASP A 231 3.24 -23.74 16.92
C ASP A 231 2.77 -24.42 18.21
N ASP A 232 3.10 -23.81 19.35
CA ASP A 232 2.73 -24.22 20.71
C ASP A 232 1.85 -23.15 21.38
N PRO A 233 1.14 -23.48 22.49
CA PRO A 233 0.27 -22.52 23.19
C PRO A 233 0.97 -21.19 23.54
N GLU A 234 2.24 -21.24 23.95
CA GLU A 234 3.02 -20.05 24.29
C GLU A 234 3.23 -19.14 23.06
N SER A 235 3.63 -19.72 21.93
CA SER A 235 3.89 -19.02 20.67
C SER A 235 2.62 -18.36 20.13
N ARG A 236 1.49 -19.06 20.22
CA ARG A 236 0.17 -18.54 19.82
C ARG A 236 -0.22 -17.31 20.64
N LEU A 237 -0.05 -17.36 21.96
CA LEU A 237 -0.32 -16.22 22.84
C LEU A 237 0.62 -15.04 22.57
N ILE A 238 1.91 -15.31 22.35
CA ILE A 238 2.89 -14.26 22.01
C ILE A 238 2.50 -13.57 20.69
N LEU A 239 2.14 -14.34 19.66
CA LEU A 239 1.70 -13.79 18.38
C LEU A 239 0.45 -12.92 18.54
N ALA A 240 -0.55 -13.41 19.28
CA ALA A 240 -1.79 -12.70 19.53
C ALA A 240 -1.62 -11.40 20.33
N LYS A 241 -0.78 -11.40 21.37
CA LYS A 241 -0.45 -10.18 22.11
C LYS A 241 0.34 -9.18 21.26
N THR A 242 1.27 -9.67 20.44
CA THR A 242 2.02 -8.79 19.54
C THR A 242 1.06 -8.13 18.54
N TYR A 243 0.10 -8.89 18.01
CA TYR A 243 -0.94 -8.37 17.14
C TYR A 243 -1.83 -7.31 17.81
N ASP A 244 -2.29 -7.55 19.05
CA ASP A 244 -3.08 -6.55 19.80
C ASP A 244 -2.34 -5.22 19.95
N ILE A 245 -1.04 -5.25 20.24
CA ILE A 245 -0.21 -4.05 20.35
C ILE A 245 -0.09 -3.31 19.01
N PHE A 246 0.07 -4.05 17.91
CA PHE A 246 0.15 -3.44 16.57
C PHE A 246 -1.19 -2.80 16.18
N LEU A 247 -2.30 -3.46 16.50
CA LEU A 247 -3.63 -2.92 16.25
C LEU A 247 -3.85 -1.64 17.06
N LYS A 248 -3.54 -1.65 18.37
CA LYS A 248 -3.62 -0.47 19.24
C LYS A 248 -2.72 0.67 18.78
N TRP A 249 -1.50 0.34 18.32
CA TRP A 249 -0.58 1.31 17.71
C TRP A 249 -1.22 1.97 16.48
N ALA A 250 -1.77 1.18 15.55
CA ALA A 250 -2.40 1.70 14.34
C ALA A 250 -3.61 2.59 14.67
N VAL A 251 -4.50 2.12 15.54
CA VAL A 251 -5.69 2.85 16.00
C VAL A 251 -5.30 4.18 16.67
N THR A 252 -4.27 4.19 17.53
CA THR A 252 -3.77 5.40 18.18
C THR A 252 -3.33 6.46 17.16
N ILE A 253 -2.62 6.04 16.11
CA ILE A 253 -2.15 6.94 15.06
C ILE A 253 -3.34 7.48 14.25
N ILE A 254 -4.34 6.65 13.94
CA ILE A 254 -5.55 7.08 13.22
C ILE A 254 -6.28 8.16 14.01
N ILE A 255 -6.50 7.93 15.31
CA ILE A 255 -7.25 8.84 16.17
C ILE A 255 -6.50 10.15 16.40
N THR A 256 -5.20 10.06 16.68
CA THR A 256 -4.39 11.24 17.00
C THR A 256 -3.92 12.00 15.77
N GLY A 257 -3.92 11.35 14.60
CA GLY A 257 -3.30 11.85 13.37
C GLY A 257 -1.78 12.00 13.46
N ARG A 258 -1.14 11.46 14.51
CA ARG A 258 0.28 11.64 14.81
C ARG A 258 1.01 10.31 14.67
N SER A 259 2.08 10.30 13.87
CA SER A 259 2.95 9.13 13.74
C SER A 259 3.64 8.78 15.06
N MET A 260 3.86 7.49 15.27
CA MET A 260 4.59 6.95 16.42
C MET A 260 5.44 5.77 15.96
N LYS A 261 6.70 5.70 16.41
CA LYS A 261 7.58 4.54 16.19
C LYS A 261 6.95 3.27 16.77
N LEU A 262 6.97 2.19 16.02
CA LEU A 262 6.40 0.90 16.42
C LEU A 262 7.13 0.31 17.64
N THR A 263 8.45 0.49 17.74
CA THR A 263 9.25 0.10 18.91
C THR A 263 8.79 0.76 20.20
N ARG A 264 8.23 1.98 20.13
CA ARG A 264 7.68 2.65 21.31
C ARG A 264 6.44 1.93 21.84
N ALA A 265 5.59 1.39 20.96
CA ALA A 265 4.44 0.57 21.35
C ALA A 265 4.87 -0.76 21.97
N LEU A 266 6.01 -1.31 21.53
CA LEU A 266 6.56 -2.58 22.03
C LEU A 266 7.43 -2.45 23.29
N LYS A 267 7.81 -1.24 23.70
CA LYS A 267 8.76 -1.02 24.81
C LYS A 267 8.32 -1.66 26.14
N ASN A 268 7.03 -1.79 26.37
CA ASN A 268 6.45 -2.38 27.58
C ASN A 268 5.82 -3.76 27.31
N PHE A 269 6.27 -4.46 26.26
CA PHE A 269 5.78 -5.81 25.99
C PHE A 269 6.13 -6.73 27.16
N VAL A 270 5.11 -7.17 27.89
CA VAL A 270 5.25 -8.17 28.94
C VAL A 270 4.77 -9.50 28.37
N LEU A 271 5.68 -10.48 28.35
CA LEU A 271 5.33 -11.85 27.97
C LEU A 271 4.14 -12.32 28.81
N PRO A 272 3.11 -12.93 28.21
CA PRO A 272 2.06 -13.57 28.98
C PRO A 272 2.68 -14.55 29.98
N GLN A 273 2.37 -14.40 31.27
CA GLN A 273 2.46 -15.56 32.14
C GLN A 273 1.39 -16.55 31.66
N PRO A 274 1.73 -17.84 31.48
CA PRO A 274 0.75 -18.82 31.05
C PRO A 274 -0.26 -19.02 32.19
N ASN A 275 -1.42 -18.37 32.09
CA ASN A 275 -2.59 -18.80 32.83
C ASN A 275 -3.17 -19.98 32.06
N LEU A 276 -2.68 -21.17 32.37
CA LEU A 276 -3.34 -22.41 32.00
C LEU A 276 -4.67 -22.44 32.74
N ASP A 277 -5.79 -22.33 32.02
CA ASP A 277 -7.08 -22.67 32.60
C ASP A 277 -7.03 -24.12 33.09
N VAL A 278 -7.72 -24.40 34.19
CA VAL A 278 -7.69 -25.64 35.00
C VAL A 278 -8.15 -26.90 34.21
N GLY A 279 -8.38 -26.79 32.90
CA GLY A 279 -8.78 -27.87 31.99
C GLY A 279 -7.79 -28.23 30.88
N GLY A 280 -6.60 -27.62 30.81
CA GLY A 280 -5.49 -28.13 30.00
C GLY A 280 -5.62 -28.17 28.47
N GLU A 281 -6.72 -27.70 27.86
CA GLU A 281 -6.90 -27.85 26.40
C GLU A 281 -7.10 -26.58 25.57
N ASP A 282 -7.42 -25.40 26.14
CA ASP A 282 -7.63 -24.21 25.30
C ASP A 282 -6.79 -23.00 25.73
N THR A 283 -6.01 -22.47 24.77
CA THR A 283 -5.19 -21.26 24.94
C THR A 283 -6.04 -20.03 24.65
N ILE A 284 -7.11 -19.84 25.41
CA ILE A 284 -8.03 -18.72 25.21
C ILE A 284 -7.36 -17.45 25.74
N MET A 285 -7.18 -16.43 24.88
CA MET A 285 -6.97 -15.07 25.37
C MET A 285 -8.29 -14.61 26.01
N GLY A 286 -8.42 -14.87 27.32
CA GLY A 286 -9.51 -14.35 28.13
C GLY A 286 -9.42 -12.83 28.17
N GLY A 287 -10.35 -12.17 27.48
CA GLY A 287 -10.48 -10.71 27.47
C GLY A 287 -9.30 -9.99 26.81
N THR A 288 -9.57 -9.28 25.72
CA THR A 288 -8.77 -8.11 25.34
C THR A 288 -8.87 -7.10 26.48
N GLY A 289 -8.06 -7.26 27.53
CA GLY A 289 -8.19 -6.63 28.85
C GLY A 289 -7.93 -5.12 28.91
N ASP A 290 -7.98 -4.44 27.78
CA ASP A 290 -8.17 -2.99 27.66
C ASP A 290 -8.83 -2.79 26.30
N GLU A 291 -10.16 -2.95 26.24
CA GLU A 291 -10.93 -2.41 25.13
C GLU A 291 -10.74 -0.90 25.18
N MET A 292 -10.01 -0.35 24.21
CA MET A 292 -9.94 1.09 24.03
C MET A 292 -11.38 1.59 23.84
N GLU A 293 -11.91 2.31 24.82
CA GLU A 293 -13.22 2.94 24.70
C GLU A 293 -13.14 4.04 23.64
N LEU A 294 -13.52 3.70 22.41
CA LEU A 294 -13.54 4.60 21.28
C LEU A 294 -14.89 5.28 21.12
N THR A 295 -14.88 6.57 20.81
CA THR A 295 -16.11 7.26 20.38
C THR A 295 -16.59 6.73 19.03
N ARG A 296 -17.86 6.98 18.69
CA ARG A 296 -18.40 6.60 17.37
C ARG A 296 -17.64 7.25 16.22
N GLU A 297 -17.19 8.50 16.37
CA GLU A 297 -16.39 9.14 15.32
C GLU A 297 -15.03 8.45 15.16
N GLN A 298 -14.38 8.07 16.26
CA GLN A 298 -13.09 7.37 16.22
C GLN A 298 -13.22 5.98 15.59
N LEU A 299 -14.31 5.26 15.87
CA LEU A 299 -14.62 3.99 15.23
C LEU A 299 -14.84 4.17 13.72
N ALA A 300 -15.55 5.23 13.30
CA ALA A 300 -15.76 5.52 11.89
C ALA A 300 -14.45 5.85 11.16
N LEU A 301 -13.54 6.61 11.78
CA LEU A 301 -12.20 6.90 11.24
C LEU A 301 -11.38 5.62 11.05
N CYS A 302 -11.40 4.72 12.05
CA CYS A 302 -10.69 3.45 11.96
C CYS A 302 -11.31 2.55 10.88
N ALA A 303 -12.64 2.48 10.82
CA ALA A 303 -13.34 1.71 9.80
C ALA A 303 -13.01 2.22 8.39
N GLU A 304 -12.93 3.53 8.19
CA GLU A 304 -12.54 4.13 6.92
C GLU A 304 -11.11 3.77 6.54
N GLU A 305 -10.11 4.05 7.39
CA GLU A 305 -8.69 3.78 7.08
C GLU A 305 -8.41 2.29 6.84
N PHE A 306 -9.21 1.40 7.46
CA PHE A 306 -9.07 -0.04 7.34
C PHE A 306 -9.96 -0.68 6.27
N ASP A 307 -10.75 0.09 5.52
CA ASP A 307 -11.65 -0.43 4.49
C ASP A 307 -10.86 -0.83 3.22
N VAL A 308 -10.38 -2.07 3.22
CA VAL A 308 -9.63 -2.67 2.11
C VAL A 308 -10.51 -3.63 1.30
N VAL A 309 -10.26 -3.69 0.00
CA VAL A 309 -10.89 -4.67 -0.90
C VAL A 309 -10.41 -6.07 -0.51
N PRO A 310 -11.32 -7.04 -0.32
CA PRO A 310 -10.97 -8.43 -0.03
C PRO A 310 -10.40 -9.09 -1.28
N LEU A 311 -9.12 -8.85 -1.56
CA LEU A 311 -8.42 -9.41 -2.71
C LEU A 311 -7.85 -10.79 -2.35
N THR A 312 -8.72 -11.78 -2.26
CA THR A 312 -8.34 -13.13 -1.81
C THR A 312 -7.41 -13.84 -2.80
N SER A 313 -7.35 -13.38 -4.05
CA SER A 313 -6.53 -13.96 -5.10
C SER A 313 -6.11 -12.96 -6.20
N VAL A 314 -5.19 -13.39 -7.08
CA VAL A 314 -4.80 -12.62 -8.28
C VAL A 314 -5.99 -12.41 -9.23
N PRO A 315 -6.84 -13.41 -9.52
CA PRO A 315 -8.08 -13.22 -10.27
C PRO A 315 -9.01 -12.15 -9.70
N ASP A 316 -9.25 -12.14 -8.38
CA ASP A 316 -10.15 -11.14 -7.75
C ASP A 316 -9.65 -9.71 -8.00
N TYR A 317 -8.32 -9.54 -7.97
CA TYR A 317 -7.72 -8.26 -8.29
C TYR A 317 -7.88 -7.88 -9.76
N ALA A 318 -7.75 -8.84 -10.67
CA ALA A 318 -8.01 -8.59 -12.09
C ALA A 318 -9.44 -8.08 -12.29
N VAL A 319 -10.42 -8.75 -11.68
CA VAL A 319 -11.83 -8.37 -11.70
C VAL A 319 -12.01 -6.95 -11.16
N PHE A 320 -11.47 -6.65 -9.98
CA PHE A 320 -11.53 -5.31 -9.39
C PHE A 320 -10.96 -4.23 -10.34
N ARG A 321 -9.77 -4.48 -10.90
CA ARG A 321 -9.09 -3.52 -11.79
C ARG A 321 -9.85 -3.28 -13.09
N LEU A 322 -10.38 -4.36 -13.67
CA LEU A 322 -11.22 -4.31 -14.87
C LEU A 322 -12.52 -3.57 -14.61
N SER A 323 -13.14 -3.83 -13.46
CA SER A 323 -14.34 -3.14 -12.98
C SER A 323 -14.13 -1.63 -12.88
N GLU A 324 -13.02 -1.19 -12.30
CA GLU A 324 -12.67 0.23 -12.20
C GLU A 324 -12.41 0.87 -13.56
N TRP A 325 -11.74 0.15 -14.47
CA TRP A 325 -11.52 0.63 -15.84
C TRP A 325 -12.83 0.76 -16.62
N LEU A 326 -13.70 -0.25 -16.57
CA LEU A 326 -15.00 -0.26 -17.23
C LEU A 326 -15.87 0.92 -16.76
N HIS A 327 -15.90 1.18 -15.46
CA HIS A 327 -16.66 2.29 -14.90
C HIS A 327 -16.16 3.67 -15.33
N ARG A 328 -14.87 3.80 -15.68
CA ARG A 328 -14.33 5.06 -16.22
C ARG A 328 -14.63 5.25 -17.70
N GLU A 329 -14.67 4.15 -18.45
CA GLU A 329 -14.85 4.18 -19.91
C GLU A 329 -16.32 4.08 -20.36
N VAL A 330 -17.24 3.73 -19.46
CA VAL A 330 -18.68 3.85 -19.72
C VAL A 330 -19.02 5.30 -20.06
N GLY A 331 -19.77 5.50 -21.16
CA GLY A 331 -20.07 6.82 -21.71
C GLY A 331 -18.92 7.52 -22.48
N ARG A 332 -17.68 7.01 -22.42
CA ARG A 332 -16.53 7.56 -23.19
C ARG A 332 -16.22 6.77 -24.45
N THR A 333 -16.53 5.47 -24.44
CA THR A 333 -16.33 4.54 -25.54
C THR A 333 -17.58 3.70 -25.77
N SER A 334 -17.78 3.16 -26.97
CA SER A 334 -18.84 2.18 -27.22
C SER A 334 -18.54 0.84 -26.52
N ALA A 335 -19.56 0.03 -26.26
CA ALA A 335 -19.37 -1.31 -25.68
C ALA A 335 -18.57 -2.23 -26.61
N GLU A 336 -18.78 -2.11 -27.92
CA GLU A 336 -17.98 -2.80 -28.94
C GLU A 336 -16.49 -2.43 -28.84
N ASP A 337 -16.18 -1.13 -28.79
CA ASP A 337 -14.80 -0.66 -28.69
C ASP A 337 -14.13 -1.15 -27.39
N ARG A 338 -14.85 -1.12 -26.26
CA ARG A 338 -14.34 -1.70 -25.00
C ARG A 338 -14.03 -3.17 -25.14
N CYS A 339 -14.90 -3.95 -25.79
CA CYS A 339 -14.70 -5.37 -26.00
C CYS A 339 -13.45 -5.63 -26.85
N ARG A 340 -13.28 -4.89 -27.95
CA ARG A 340 -12.08 -4.99 -28.80
C ARG A 340 -10.81 -4.64 -28.02
N LEU A 341 -10.81 -3.54 -27.27
CA LEU A 341 -9.66 -3.09 -26.49
C LEU A 341 -9.27 -4.09 -25.40
N LEU A 342 -10.25 -4.63 -24.67
CA LEU A 342 -10.00 -5.63 -23.63
C LEU A 342 -9.55 -6.97 -24.23
N ARG A 343 -10.10 -7.39 -25.37
CA ARG A 343 -9.62 -8.57 -26.10
C ARG A 343 -8.15 -8.42 -26.48
N GLU A 344 -7.74 -7.27 -27.01
CA GLU A 344 -6.31 -6.99 -27.28
C GLU A 344 -5.47 -6.99 -26.00
N TRP A 345 -5.99 -6.41 -24.92
CA TRP A 345 -5.30 -6.41 -23.62
C TRP A 345 -5.07 -7.83 -23.07
N CYS A 346 -6.01 -8.76 -23.28
CA CYS A 346 -5.87 -10.15 -22.87
C CYS A 346 -4.82 -10.94 -23.68
N GLN A 347 -4.39 -10.47 -24.85
CA GLN A 347 -3.55 -11.27 -25.75
C GLN A 347 -2.14 -11.56 -25.23
N LEU A 348 -1.70 -10.92 -24.13
CA LEU A 348 -0.41 -11.18 -23.46
C LEU A 348 0.73 -11.38 -24.48
N GLU A 349 1.10 -10.34 -25.23
CA GLU A 349 2.23 -10.45 -26.17
C GLU A 349 3.51 -10.90 -25.46
N ASP A 350 4.35 -11.68 -26.15
CA ASP A 350 5.59 -12.23 -25.60
C ASP A 350 6.43 -11.17 -24.87
N GLY A 351 6.60 -11.35 -23.56
CA GLY A 351 7.37 -10.47 -22.68
C GLY A 351 6.60 -9.29 -22.07
N LYS A 352 5.32 -9.06 -22.43
CA LYS A 352 4.45 -8.05 -21.79
C LYS A 352 3.57 -8.70 -20.72
N PHE A 353 4.08 -8.76 -19.49
CA PHE A 353 3.27 -9.14 -18.33
C PHE A 353 2.44 -7.95 -17.85
N HIS A 354 1.18 -8.20 -17.49
CA HIS A 354 0.38 -7.23 -16.74
C HIS A 354 0.87 -7.22 -15.29
N GLN A 355 1.41 -6.08 -14.85
CA GLN A 355 1.85 -5.88 -13.48
C GLN A 355 0.73 -6.29 -12.49
N ASN A 356 1.09 -7.07 -11.46
CA ASN A 356 0.20 -7.59 -10.42
C ASN A 356 -0.78 -8.68 -10.88
N LEU A 357 -0.67 -9.15 -12.12
CA LEU A 357 -1.46 -10.25 -12.68
C LEU A 357 -0.55 -11.42 -13.10
N GLU A 358 0.57 -11.59 -12.39
CA GLU A 358 1.55 -12.62 -12.69
C GLU A 358 0.92 -14.02 -12.58
N GLY A 359 1.14 -14.85 -13.60
CA GLY A 359 0.61 -16.22 -13.67
C GLY A 359 -0.81 -16.36 -14.23
N MET A 360 -1.50 -15.26 -14.56
CA MET A 360 -2.78 -15.35 -15.28
C MET A 360 -2.55 -15.67 -16.76
N THR A 361 -3.32 -16.64 -17.25
CA THR A 361 -3.40 -16.95 -18.69
C THR A 361 -4.32 -15.96 -19.41
N ARG A 362 -4.29 -15.98 -20.74
CA ARG A 362 -5.24 -15.22 -21.56
C ARG A 362 -6.69 -15.55 -21.21
N GLU A 363 -6.98 -16.83 -21.02
CA GLU A 363 -8.30 -17.34 -20.68
C GLU A 363 -8.75 -16.84 -19.29
N ASP A 364 -7.84 -16.80 -18.31
CA ASP A 364 -8.12 -16.22 -16.99
C ASP A 364 -8.45 -14.73 -17.09
N LEU A 365 -7.74 -13.99 -17.93
CA LEU A 365 -8.00 -12.56 -18.14
C LEU A 365 -9.33 -12.32 -18.86
N GLN A 366 -9.70 -13.14 -19.85
CA GLN A 366 -11.01 -13.07 -20.50
C GLN A 366 -12.14 -13.35 -19.51
N LYS A 367 -11.97 -14.36 -18.66
CA LYS A 367 -12.92 -14.68 -17.59
C LYS A 367 -13.07 -13.51 -16.62
N ALA A 368 -11.95 -12.93 -16.16
CA ALA A 368 -11.98 -11.76 -15.29
C ALA A 368 -12.67 -10.54 -15.95
N CYS A 369 -12.47 -10.34 -17.27
CA CYS A 369 -13.15 -9.27 -18.01
C CYS A 369 -14.66 -9.51 -18.05
N HIS A 370 -15.09 -10.74 -18.34
CA HIS A 370 -16.50 -11.10 -18.36
C HIS A 370 -17.15 -10.91 -16.97
N GLU A 371 -16.52 -11.41 -15.91
CA GLU A 371 -17.01 -11.28 -14.53
C GLU A 371 -17.14 -9.82 -14.10
N ALA A 372 -16.07 -9.02 -14.29
CA ALA A 372 -16.07 -7.60 -13.98
C ALA A 372 -17.16 -6.83 -14.74
N TRP A 373 -17.34 -7.13 -16.03
CA TRP A 373 -18.30 -6.44 -16.86
C TRP A 373 -19.73 -6.79 -16.50
N MET A 374 -20.03 -8.07 -16.27
CA MET A 374 -21.36 -8.47 -15.81
C MET A 374 -21.70 -7.83 -14.46
N GLU A 375 -20.80 -7.87 -13.49
CA GLU A 375 -21.01 -7.24 -12.18
C GLU A 375 -21.21 -5.71 -12.29
N LYS A 376 -20.39 -5.03 -13.08
CA LYS A 376 -20.56 -3.57 -13.28
C LYS A 376 -21.84 -3.23 -14.02
N THR A 377 -22.22 -4.03 -15.01
CA THR A 377 -23.48 -3.84 -15.75
C THR A 377 -24.66 -3.92 -14.77
N ASP A 378 -24.69 -4.94 -13.92
CA ASP A 378 -25.66 -5.09 -12.82
C ASP A 378 -25.70 -3.84 -11.93
N ASN A 379 -24.54 -3.36 -11.47
CA ASN A 379 -24.42 -2.17 -10.62
C ASN A 379 -24.84 -0.86 -11.31
N TRP A 380 -24.65 -0.74 -12.62
CA TRP A 380 -24.99 0.48 -13.37
C TRP A 380 -26.49 0.73 -13.48
N LYS A 381 -27.32 -0.31 -13.36
CA LYS A 381 -28.79 -0.16 -13.25
C LYS A 381 -29.22 0.84 -12.20
N GLU A 382 -28.49 0.87 -11.09
CA GLU A 382 -28.83 1.67 -9.93
C GLU A 382 -28.06 3.00 -9.87
N THR A 383 -26.98 3.14 -10.66
CA THR A 383 -25.98 4.19 -10.47
C THR A 383 -25.73 5.08 -11.68
N LEU A 384 -26.11 4.66 -12.90
CA LEU A 384 -25.88 5.42 -14.13
C LEU A 384 -27.18 5.80 -14.84
N ASP A 385 -27.19 6.98 -15.44
CA ASP A 385 -28.27 7.46 -16.31
C ASP A 385 -28.36 6.59 -17.58
N VAL A 386 -29.57 6.12 -17.93
CA VAL A 386 -29.81 5.26 -19.10
C VAL A 386 -29.40 5.91 -20.43
N THR A 387 -29.19 7.23 -20.46
CA THR A 387 -28.71 7.94 -21.65
C THR A 387 -27.24 7.67 -22.01
N VAL A 388 -26.43 7.17 -21.06
CA VAL A 388 -24.98 6.97 -21.28
C VAL A 388 -24.57 5.51 -21.47
N TRP A 389 -25.49 4.56 -21.37
CA TRP A 389 -25.22 3.13 -21.50
C TRP A 389 -26.49 2.32 -21.86
N SER A 390 -26.31 1.08 -22.35
CA SER A 390 -27.42 0.20 -22.71
C SER A 390 -27.22 -1.19 -22.13
N TRP A 391 -28.10 -1.60 -21.21
CA TRP A 391 -28.03 -2.93 -20.58
C TRP A 391 -27.86 -4.07 -21.60
N THR A 392 -28.71 -4.09 -22.63
CA THR A 392 -28.69 -5.14 -23.65
C THR A 392 -27.38 -5.16 -24.42
N GLU A 393 -26.84 -3.98 -24.72
CA GLU A 393 -25.57 -3.85 -25.44
C GLU A 393 -24.38 -4.27 -24.55
N GLU A 394 -24.33 -3.81 -23.31
CA GLU A 394 -23.28 -4.18 -22.35
C GLU A 394 -23.25 -5.69 -22.11
N VAL A 395 -24.40 -6.31 -21.84
CA VAL A 395 -24.50 -7.78 -21.62
C VAL A 395 -24.10 -8.55 -22.88
N TYR A 396 -24.47 -8.06 -24.07
CA TYR A 396 -24.08 -8.69 -25.32
C TYR A 396 -22.55 -8.72 -25.48
N TRP A 397 -21.89 -7.57 -25.32
CA TRP A 397 -20.44 -7.48 -25.51
C TRP A 397 -19.64 -8.11 -24.37
N ALA A 398 -20.17 -8.08 -23.13
CA ALA A 398 -19.61 -8.83 -22.02
C ALA A 398 -19.57 -10.33 -22.36
N LYS A 399 -20.64 -10.92 -22.89
CA LYS A 399 -20.63 -12.33 -23.34
C LYS A 399 -19.64 -12.57 -24.48
N LYS A 400 -19.54 -11.63 -25.43
CA LYS A 400 -18.57 -11.72 -26.53
C LYS A 400 -17.13 -11.80 -26.04
N ILE A 401 -16.74 -11.13 -24.97
CA ILE A 401 -15.34 -11.16 -24.51
C ILE A 401 -14.86 -12.57 -24.09
N ALA A 402 -15.79 -13.41 -23.64
CA ALA A 402 -15.54 -14.78 -23.22
C ALA A 402 -15.49 -15.79 -24.38
N GLU A 403 -15.85 -15.38 -25.60
CA GLU A 403 -15.72 -16.26 -26.78
C GLU A 403 -14.24 -16.47 -27.16
N PRO A 404 -13.87 -17.64 -27.72
CA PRO A 404 -12.52 -17.90 -28.20
C PRO A 404 -12.08 -16.90 -29.28
N PHE A 405 -10.79 -16.55 -29.30
CA PHE A 405 -10.22 -15.73 -30.37
C PHE A 405 -10.27 -16.49 -31.71
N GLY A 406 -10.99 -15.94 -32.70
CA GLY A 406 -11.07 -16.50 -34.05
C GLY A 406 -12.36 -17.27 -34.39
N ALA A 407 -13.41 -17.17 -33.56
CA ALA A 407 -14.76 -17.61 -33.90
C ALA A 407 -15.51 -16.60 -34.76
#